data_AF-F5RC03-F1
#
_entry.id   AF-F5RC03-F1
#
_cell.length_a   1.000
_cell.length_b   1.000
_cell.length_c   1.000
_cell.angle_alpha   90.00
_cell.angle_beta   90.00
_cell.angle_gamma   90.00
#
_symmetry.space_group_name_H-M   'P 1'
#
loop_
_entity.id
_entity.type
_entity.pdbx_description
1 polymer ?
#
loop_
_entity_poly.entity_id
_entity_poly.type
_entity_poly.pdbx_seq_one_letter_code
_entity_poly.pdbx_strand_id
1 'polypeptide(L)'
;MALVPAQAAPVCVDAGQGPSAEAGGVGGTGHAPGEGGGIGGTGARLGVVGVITGFGSLCVNGLRLQYDSSARISENGRDTGAQALAVGQFVSVEVERTGDALLARDIGIVQLLEGPLSASPEGGRFEVMGQPVRLLPDAQVQDGGRPLQPGDPVKVSGMRAPGGLVHASRIERAPALELASVIGDVSHDNDVPGIDGLPVEGALGEAAESPTRQLLARGRWDGRVLRILETRMDPSLRFADRVNNVVLEALVSGRLDDGSLNGCGLQVVGAAAARLRGLAASDLLDVRRVRMTGHIAPDGRFVAEELDARLRGQPEPVR
;
A
#
# COMPACT_ATOMS: atom_id res chain seq x y z
N MET A 1 11.79 -23.70 22.62
CA MET A 1 12.20 -23.19 21.30
C MET A 1 11.35 -23.92 20.26
N ALA A 2 10.19 -23.38 19.92
CA ALA A 2 9.28 -24.01 18.96
C ALA A 2 9.58 -23.42 17.58
N LEU A 3 10.02 -24.26 16.65
CA LEU A 3 10.14 -23.90 15.23
C LEU A 3 8.75 -23.50 14.72
N VAL A 4 8.59 -22.24 14.32
CA VAL A 4 7.46 -21.80 13.53
C VAL A 4 7.65 -22.37 12.12
N PRO A 5 6.71 -23.14 11.56
CA PRO A 5 6.86 -23.65 10.21
C PRO A 5 6.85 -22.49 9.22
N ALA A 6 7.80 -22.48 8.29
CA ALA A 6 7.77 -21.57 7.15
C ALA A 6 6.51 -21.86 6.33
N GLN A 7 5.51 -20.99 6.44
CA GLN A 7 4.33 -21.06 5.59
C GLN A 7 4.72 -20.75 4.15
N ALA A 8 4.25 -21.57 3.20
CA ALA A 8 4.45 -21.35 1.78
C ALA A 8 3.92 -19.98 1.36
N ALA A 9 4.73 -19.22 0.62
CA ALA A 9 4.32 -17.96 0.00
C ALA A 9 3.09 -18.21 -0.89
N PRO A 10 2.11 -17.29 -0.95
CA PRO A 10 0.95 -17.45 -1.82
C PRO A 10 1.39 -17.59 -3.28
N VAL A 11 0.75 -18.52 -3.99
CA VAL A 11 0.98 -18.71 -5.43
C VAL A 11 0.41 -17.50 -6.15
N CYS A 12 1.27 -16.74 -6.83
CA CYS A 12 0.87 -15.62 -7.66
C CYS A 12 0.09 -16.18 -8.86
N VAL A 13 -1.08 -15.62 -9.14
CA VAL A 13 -1.86 -16.00 -10.32
C VAL A 13 -1.37 -15.19 -11.51
N ASP A 14 -1.20 -15.87 -12.65
CA ASP A 14 -1.00 -15.19 -13.91
C ASP A 14 -2.30 -14.48 -14.29
N ALA A 15 -2.19 -13.22 -14.72
CA ALA A 15 -3.33 -12.34 -14.99
C ALA A 15 -4.16 -12.74 -16.24
N GLY A 16 -4.11 -14.01 -16.65
CA GLY A 16 -4.77 -14.57 -17.83
C GLY A 16 -5.35 -15.99 -17.67
N GLN A 17 -5.28 -16.63 -16.49
CA GLN A 17 -5.81 -17.99 -16.31
C GLN A 17 -6.85 -18.06 -15.18
N GLY A 18 -8.13 -17.98 -15.59
CA GLY A 18 -9.21 -18.63 -14.83
C GLY A 18 -9.09 -20.16 -14.95
N PRO A 19 -9.69 -20.94 -14.04
CA PRO A 19 -9.56 -22.39 -14.04
C PRO A 19 -10.20 -22.99 -15.30
N SER A 20 -9.40 -23.65 -16.14
CA SER A 20 -9.88 -24.42 -17.28
C SER A 20 -10.59 -25.68 -16.79
N ALA A 21 -11.89 -25.78 -17.06
CA ALA A 21 -12.61 -27.05 -17.04
C ALA A 21 -12.34 -27.79 -18.35
N GLU A 22 -11.88 -29.03 -18.29
CA GLU A 22 -11.68 -29.86 -19.47
C GLU A 22 -13.00 -30.42 -20.04
N ALA A 23 -13.10 -30.26 -21.37
CA ALA A 23 -13.70 -31.13 -22.38
C ALA A 23 -15.24 -31.32 -22.45
N GLY A 24 -15.83 -30.69 -23.47
CA GLY A 24 -17.07 -31.16 -24.09
C GLY A 24 -17.66 -30.24 -25.17
N GLY A 25 -17.46 -30.57 -26.44
CA GLY A 25 -18.50 -30.45 -27.48
C GLY A 25 -18.75 -29.11 -28.20
N VAL A 26 -18.56 -29.17 -29.52
CA VAL A 26 -18.89 -28.24 -30.62
C VAL A 26 -20.28 -27.57 -30.63
N GLY A 27 -20.31 -26.32 -31.11
CA GLY A 27 -21.35 -25.81 -32.03
C GLY A 27 -22.19 -24.61 -31.55
N GLY A 28 -22.28 -23.56 -32.37
CA GLY A 28 -23.40 -22.61 -32.35
C GLY A 28 -23.03 -21.13 -32.24
N THR A 29 -23.31 -20.39 -33.32
CA THR A 29 -23.31 -18.93 -33.40
C THR A 29 -24.35 -18.31 -32.46
N GLY A 30 -23.93 -17.39 -31.59
CA GLY A 30 -24.83 -16.58 -30.76
C GLY A 30 -24.11 -15.35 -30.21
N HIS A 31 -24.52 -14.17 -30.66
CA HIS A 31 -24.10 -12.89 -30.12
C HIS A 31 -24.76 -12.67 -28.75
N ALA A 32 -23.95 -12.49 -27.70
CA ALA A 32 -24.34 -11.89 -26.43
C ALA A 32 -23.14 -11.14 -25.82
N PRO A 33 -23.31 -9.92 -25.29
CA PRO A 33 -22.24 -9.18 -24.62
C PRO A 33 -22.18 -9.61 -23.15
N GLY A 34 -21.02 -10.07 -22.72
CA GLY A 34 -20.71 -10.29 -21.31
C GLY A 34 -19.99 -11.61 -21.09
N GLU A 35 -18.71 -11.52 -20.73
CA GLU A 35 -18.07 -12.28 -19.65
C GLU A 35 -16.56 -11.96 -19.63
N GLY A 36 -16.05 -11.60 -18.46
CA GLY A 36 -14.67 -11.19 -18.24
C GLY A 36 -14.50 -9.68 -18.27
N GLY A 37 -14.24 -9.08 -17.09
CA GLY A 37 -13.69 -7.73 -16.99
C GLY A 37 -12.32 -7.71 -17.65
N GLY A 38 -12.31 -7.53 -18.96
CA GLY A 38 -11.10 -7.36 -19.74
C GLY A 38 -10.46 -6.04 -19.34
N ILE A 39 -9.33 -6.11 -18.66
CA ILE A 39 -8.35 -5.03 -18.63
C ILE A 39 -7.90 -4.80 -20.07
N GLY A 40 -8.63 -3.93 -20.75
CA GLY A 40 -8.66 -3.82 -22.20
C GLY A 40 -7.32 -3.40 -22.82
N GLY A 41 -7.09 -3.87 -24.04
CA GLY A 41 -6.16 -3.28 -25.01
C GLY A 41 -4.67 -3.46 -24.73
N THR A 42 -3.92 -3.91 -25.73
CA THR A 42 -2.48 -3.65 -25.86
C THR A 42 -2.25 -2.14 -25.76
N GLY A 43 -1.61 -1.68 -24.67
CA GLY A 43 -1.36 -0.26 -24.38
C GLY A 43 -1.98 0.29 -23.09
N ALA A 44 -2.81 -0.48 -22.37
CA ALA A 44 -3.33 -0.04 -21.08
C ALA A 44 -2.24 -0.07 -19.99
N ARG A 45 -2.08 1.04 -19.27
CA ARG A 45 -1.27 1.14 -18.05
C ARG A 45 -2.13 0.87 -16.82
N LEU A 46 -1.58 0.07 -15.92
CA LEU A 46 -2.19 -0.35 -14.67
C LEU A 46 -1.35 0.18 -13.50
N GLY A 47 -2.00 0.79 -12.52
CA GLY A 47 -1.41 1.05 -11.22
C GLY A 47 -1.60 -0.14 -10.29
N VAL A 48 -0.56 -0.59 -9.60
CA VAL A 48 -0.67 -1.63 -8.56
C VAL A 48 -0.05 -1.11 -7.28
N VAL A 49 -0.85 -1.02 -6.22
CA VAL A 49 -0.40 -0.58 -4.90
C VAL A 49 -0.72 -1.65 -3.87
N GLY A 50 0.27 -2.12 -3.13
CA GLY A 50 0.06 -3.14 -2.12
C GLY A 50 1.34 -3.75 -1.58
N VAL A 51 1.20 -4.82 -0.81
CA VAL A 51 2.33 -5.47 -0.14
C VAL A 51 3.00 -6.51 -1.05
N ILE A 52 4.33 -6.53 -1.11
CA ILE A 52 5.10 -7.60 -1.74
C ILE A 52 4.93 -8.88 -0.92
N THR A 53 4.43 -9.93 -1.55
CA THR A 53 4.13 -11.23 -0.90
C THR A 53 5.09 -12.36 -1.29
N GLY A 54 5.94 -12.16 -2.30
CA GLY A 54 6.88 -13.19 -2.77
C GLY A 54 7.77 -12.77 -3.93
N PHE A 55 8.72 -13.64 -4.27
CA PHE A 55 9.74 -13.50 -5.33
C PHE A 55 9.77 -14.71 -6.28
N GLY A 56 10.51 -14.57 -7.40
CA GLY A 56 10.40 -15.39 -8.63
C GLY A 56 9.82 -14.59 -9.80
N SER A 57 9.17 -13.49 -9.43
CA SER A 57 8.59 -12.34 -10.14
C SER A 57 7.98 -11.49 -9.01
N LEU A 58 7.87 -10.18 -9.14
CA LEU A 58 7.34 -9.33 -8.07
C LEU A 58 5.85 -9.61 -7.84
N CYS A 59 5.48 -10.18 -6.69
CA CYS A 59 4.09 -10.55 -6.42
C CYS A 59 3.39 -9.56 -5.48
N VAL A 60 2.39 -8.85 -6.00
CA VAL A 60 1.64 -7.79 -5.29
C VAL A 60 0.16 -7.96 -5.58
N ASN A 61 -0.71 -7.94 -4.56
CA ASN A 61 -2.17 -8.10 -4.70
C ASN A 61 -2.61 -9.40 -5.39
N GLY A 62 -1.76 -10.43 -5.38
CA GLY A 62 -1.94 -11.69 -6.12
C GLY A 62 -1.51 -11.64 -7.59
N LEU A 63 -1.16 -10.46 -8.11
CA LEU A 63 -0.65 -10.28 -9.46
C LEU A 63 0.83 -10.62 -9.53
N ARG A 64 1.20 -11.36 -10.58
CA ARG A 64 2.58 -11.62 -10.95
C ARG A 64 3.11 -10.50 -11.84
N LEU A 65 4.02 -9.68 -11.35
CA LEU A 65 4.64 -8.59 -12.10
C LEU A 65 6.08 -8.98 -12.49
N GLN A 66 6.35 -9.00 -13.78
CA GLN A 66 7.71 -9.15 -14.31
C GLN A 66 8.41 -7.79 -14.28
N TYR A 67 9.73 -7.77 -14.13
CA TYR A 67 10.54 -6.56 -14.26
C TYR A 67 11.92 -6.96 -14.77
N ASP A 68 12.56 -6.05 -15.50
CA ASP A 68 13.90 -6.20 -16.05
C ASP A 68 14.78 -5.01 -15.65
N SER A 69 16.00 -4.93 -16.19
CA SER A 69 16.94 -3.85 -15.89
C SER A 69 16.49 -2.44 -16.32
N SER A 70 15.43 -2.31 -17.12
CA SER A 70 14.85 -1.02 -17.49
C SER A 70 13.87 -0.46 -16.47
N ALA A 71 13.42 -1.28 -15.50
CA ALA A 71 12.51 -0.83 -14.45
C ALA A 71 13.21 0.19 -13.54
N ARG A 72 12.59 1.36 -13.36
CA ARG A 72 13.03 2.32 -12.34
C ARG A 72 12.58 1.82 -10.98
N ILE A 73 13.49 1.83 -10.01
CA ILE A 73 13.19 1.43 -8.64
C ILE A 73 13.59 2.58 -7.72
N SER A 74 12.68 2.96 -6.84
CA SER A 74 12.93 4.03 -5.86
C SER A 74 12.41 3.65 -4.49
N GLU A 75 12.99 4.23 -3.44
CA GLU A 75 12.49 4.16 -2.07
C GLU A 75 12.18 5.59 -1.59
N ASN A 76 10.92 5.87 -1.27
CA ASN A 76 10.45 7.21 -0.91
C ASN A 76 10.96 8.30 -1.89
N GLY A 77 10.89 7.99 -3.18
CA GLY A 77 11.29 8.87 -4.29
C GLY A 77 12.80 9.00 -4.53
N ARG A 78 13.66 8.29 -3.80
CA ARG A 78 15.10 8.21 -4.08
C ARG A 78 15.41 6.97 -4.90
N ASP A 79 16.21 7.11 -5.95
CA ASP A 79 16.59 5.98 -6.79
C ASP A 79 17.35 4.91 -5.99
N THR A 80 17.01 3.65 -6.27
CA THR A 80 17.63 2.46 -5.69
C THR A 80 17.62 1.33 -6.73
N GLY A 81 18.09 0.15 -6.35
CA GLY A 81 18.12 -1.02 -7.23
C GLY A 81 17.24 -2.17 -6.74
N ALA A 82 17.15 -3.22 -7.56
CA ALA A 82 16.30 -4.39 -7.28
C ALA A 82 16.66 -5.11 -5.98
N GLN A 83 17.90 -4.99 -5.50
CA GLN A 83 18.35 -5.52 -4.22
C GLN A 83 17.65 -4.91 -3.00
N ALA A 84 17.00 -3.75 -3.15
CA ALA A 84 16.25 -3.11 -2.08
C ALA A 84 14.83 -3.70 -1.93
N LEU A 85 14.34 -4.46 -2.92
CA LEU A 85 13.02 -5.07 -2.86
C LEU A 85 13.00 -6.24 -1.86
N ALA A 86 12.00 -6.25 -0.98
CA ALA A 86 11.83 -7.29 0.03
C ALA A 86 10.35 -7.61 0.28
N VAL A 87 10.06 -8.86 0.67
CA VAL A 87 8.72 -9.27 1.12
C VAL A 87 8.30 -8.41 2.32
N GLY A 88 7.01 -8.05 2.35
CA GLY A 88 6.41 -7.20 3.36
C GLY A 88 6.49 -5.70 3.06
N GLN A 89 7.27 -5.27 2.06
CA GLN A 89 7.27 -3.86 1.64
C GLN A 89 5.95 -3.48 0.98
N PHE A 90 5.47 -2.28 1.27
CA PHE A 90 4.36 -1.66 0.57
C PHE A 90 4.93 -0.91 -0.64
N VAL A 91 4.39 -1.19 -1.83
CA VAL A 91 4.91 -0.65 -3.08
C VAL A 91 3.84 0.00 -3.92
N SER A 92 4.24 1.01 -4.70
CA SER A 92 3.47 1.68 -5.73
C SER A 92 4.10 1.37 -7.08
N VAL A 93 3.38 0.68 -7.97
CA VAL A 93 3.93 0.14 -9.21
C VAL A 93 3.14 0.61 -10.43
N GLU A 94 3.84 1.20 -11.40
CA GLU A 94 3.31 1.43 -12.74
C GLU A 94 3.62 0.21 -13.61
N VAL A 95 2.57 -0.41 -14.15
CA VAL A 95 2.61 -1.66 -14.90
C VAL A 95 2.13 -1.42 -16.32
N GLU A 96 2.89 -1.94 -17.28
CA GLU A 96 2.53 -2.01 -18.69
C GLU A 96 2.12 -3.45 -19.04
N ARG A 97 1.01 -3.62 -19.76
CA ARG A 97 0.62 -4.92 -20.28
C ARG A 97 1.29 -5.19 -21.63
N THR A 98 2.04 -6.28 -21.72
CA THR A 98 2.69 -6.74 -22.96
C THR A 98 2.27 -8.17 -23.25
N GLY A 99 1.28 -8.35 -24.13
CA GLY A 99 0.61 -9.63 -24.31
C GLY A 99 -0.10 -10.07 -23.02
N ASP A 100 0.23 -11.26 -22.54
CA ASP A 100 -0.29 -11.80 -21.27
C ASP A 100 0.56 -11.38 -20.05
N ALA A 101 1.74 -10.81 -20.27
CA ALA A 101 2.64 -10.39 -19.20
C ALA A 101 2.29 -9.00 -18.66
N LEU A 102 2.44 -8.85 -17.34
CA LEU A 102 2.41 -7.58 -16.63
C LEU A 102 3.85 -7.17 -16.32
N LEU A 103 4.32 -6.11 -16.96
CA LEU A 103 5.69 -5.63 -16.86
C LEU A 103 5.74 -4.35 -16.02
N ALA A 104 6.33 -4.43 -14.83
CA ALA A 104 6.54 -3.30 -13.94
C ALA A 104 7.65 -2.40 -14.50
N ARG A 105 7.32 -1.13 -14.76
CA ARG A 105 8.22 -0.12 -15.33
C ARG A 105 8.74 0.85 -14.29
N ASP A 106 7.96 1.11 -13.26
CA ASP A 106 8.29 2.01 -12.18
C ASP A 106 7.81 1.42 -10.86
N ILE A 107 8.74 1.09 -9.96
CA ILE A 107 8.48 0.44 -8.67
C ILE A 107 8.94 1.40 -7.56
N GLY A 108 8.00 1.89 -6.77
CA GLY A 108 8.26 2.73 -5.61
C GLY A 108 8.05 1.97 -4.32
N ILE A 109 9.09 1.76 -3.54
CA ILE A 109 9.01 1.33 -2.15
C ILE A 109 8.54 2.51 -1.32
N VAL A 110 7.46 2.33 -0.57
CA VAL A 110 6.87 3.35 0.30
C VAL A 110 7.15 2.98 1.75
N GLN A 111 7.89 3.84 2.43
CA GLN A 111 8.11 3.76 3.87
C GLN A 111 7.31 4.90 4.52
N LEU A 112 6.26 4.56 5.28
CA LEU A 112 5.42 5.54 5.96
C LEU A 112 6.19 6.28 7.05
N LEU A 113 7.14 5.59 7.69
CA LEU A 113 8.01 6.14 8.73
C LEU A 113 9.44 5.63 8.53
N GLU A 114 10.41 6.55 8.64
CA GLU A 114 11.83 6.25 8.75
C GLU A 114 12.36 7.05 9.94
N GLY A 115 12.89 6.41 10.98
CA GLY A 115 13.35 7.11 12.18
C GLY A 115 13.62 6.19 13.37
N PRO A 116 14.04 6.74 14.52
CA PRO A 116 14.25 5.94 15.72
C PRO A 116 12.93 5.44 16.31
N LEU A 117 12.96 4.21 16.78
CA LEU A 117 11.91 3.62 17.61
C LEU A 117 11.87 4.35 18.97
N SER A 118 10.71 4.90 19.36
CA SER A 118 10.56 5.70 20.58
C SER A 118 10.10 4.89 21.79
N ALA A 119 9.35 3.81 21.59
CA ALA A 119 8.82 2.96 22.67
C ALA A 119 8.96 1.48 22.36
N SER A 120 9.23 0.68 23.40
CA SER A 120 9.53 -0.75 23.29
C SER A 120 8.41 -1.54 22.60
N PRO A 121 8.72 -2.56 21.79
CA PRO A 121 7.71 -3.42 21.18
C PRO A 121 6.96 -4.20 22.27
N GLU A 122 5.66 -3.96 22.45
CA GLU A 122 4.82 -4.79 23.31
C GLU A 122 3.58 -5.23 22.54
N GLY A 123 3.32 -6.54 22.49
CA GLY A 123 2.12 -7.09 21.83
C GLY A 123 1.96 -6.67 20.36
N GLY A 124 3.07 -6.49 19.63
CA GLY A 124 3.05 -6.05 18.22
C GLY A 124 2.80 -4.55 18.03
N ARG A 125 2.86 -3.76 19.12
CA ARG A 125 2.75 -2.30 19.10
C ARG A 125 4.14 -1.69 19.21
N PHE A 126 4.39 -0.69 18.37
CA PHE A 126 5.65 0.03 18.28
C PHE A 126 5.31 1.52 18.25
N GLU A 127 6.30 2.34 18.59
CA GLU A 127 6.25 3.75 18.25
C GLU A 127 7.54 4.14 17.53
N VAL A 128 7.41 4.93 16.47
CA VAL A 128 8.54 5.46 15.70
C VAL A 128 8.41 6.97 15.68
N MET A 129 9.37 7.67 16.29
CA MET A 129 9.28 9.13 16.50
C MET A 129 7.98 9.58 17.21
N GLY A 130 7.40 8.74 18.07
CA GLY A 130 6.13 9.02 18.74
C GLY A 130 4.87 8.72 17.91
N GLN A 131 5.01 8.28 16.65
CA GLN A 131 3.88 7.81 15.84
C GLN A 131 3.55 6.35 16.22
N PRO A 132 2.28 6.04 16.55
CA PRO A 132 1.89 4.68 16.89
C PRO A 132 1.88 3.78 15.65
N VAL A 133 2.44 2.59 15.80
CA VAL A 133 2.54 1.56 14.76
C VAL A 133 2.04 0.24 15.33
N ARG A 134 1.17 -0.44 14.59
CA ARG A 134 0.76 -1.83 14.88
C ARG A 134 1.25 -2.75 13.78
N LEU A 135 1.76 -3.93 14.12
CA LEU A 135 2.04 -4.95 13.12
C LEU A 135 0.74 -5.54 12.59
N LEU A 136 0.69 -5.76 11.27
CA LEU A 136 -0.27 -6.69 10.69
C LEU A 136 0.07 -8.13 11.12
N PRO A 137 -0.90 -9.05 11.18
CA PRO A 137 -0.62 -10.44 11.58
C PRO A 137 0.40 -11.17 10.70
N ASP A 138 0.53 -10.76 9.43
CA ASP A 138 1.46 -11.29 8.43
C ASP A 138 2.72 -10.42 8.24
N ALA A 139 2.95 -9.45 9.13
CA ALA A 139 4.05 -8.50 9.01
C ALA A 139 5.44 -9.16 9.11
N GLN A 140 6.39 -8.60 8.36
CA GLN A 140 7.78 -9.02 8.38
C GLN A 140 8.60 -8.14 9.34
N VAL A 141 9.19 -8.73 10.37
CA VAL A 141 10.09 -8.03 11.28
C VAL A 141 11.53 -8.41 10.95
N GLN A 142 12.30 -7.47 10.42
CA GLN A 142 13.72 -7.64 10.11
C GLN A 142 14.55 -6.92 11.17
N ASP A 143 14.76 -7.61 12.28
CA ASP A 143 15.40 -7.08 13.48
C ASP A 143 16.93 -7.20 13.45
N GLY A 144 17.52 -7.64 12.35
CA GLY A 144 18.98 -7.79 12.21
C GLY A 144 19.62 -8.72 13.25
N GLY A 145 18.88 -9.70 13.78
CA GLY A 145 19.41 -10.73 14.69
C GLY A 145 19.36 -10.39 16.19
N ARG A 146 18.75 -9.26 16.56
CA ARG A 146 18.43 -8.95 17.97
C ARG A 146 17.12 -8.17 18.04
N PRO A 147 16.35 -8.27 19.16
CA PRO A 147 15.14 -7.49 19.33
C PRO A 147 15.36 -5.99 19.07
N LEU A 148 14.37 -5.37 18.43
CA LEU A 148 14.33 -3.93 18.26
C LEU A 148 14.18 -3.24 19.62
N GLN A 149 14.95 -2.19 19.84
CA GLN A 149 14.99 -1.44 21.10
C GLN A 149 14.77 0.06 20.84
N PRO A 150 14.26 0.83 21.83
CA PRO A 150 14.18 2.27 21.70
C PRO A 150 15.53 2.89 21.29
N GLY A 151 15.49 3.80 20.33
CA GLY A 151 16.66 4.40 19.69
C GLY A 151 17.14 3.66 18.44
N ASP A 152 16.74 2.40 18.20
CA ASP A 152 17.08 1.71 16.95
C ASP A 152 16.46 2.47 15.76
N PRO A 153 17.25 2.85 14.74
CA PRO A 153 16.70 3.40 13.51
C PRO A 153 15.98 2.30 12.74
N VAL A 154 14.75 2.57 12.31
CA VAL A 154 13.92 1.63 11.57
C VAL A 154 13.28 2.30 10.35
N LYS A 155 12.92 1.46 9.37
CA LYS A 155 12.01 1.79 8.27
C LYS A 155 10.73 0.99 8.43
N VAL A 156 9.59 1.63 8.19
CA VAL A 156 8.26 1.04 8.37
C VAL A 156 7.49 1.12 7.06
N SER A 157 7.27 -0.04 6.43
CA SER A 157 6.32 -0.18 5.32
C SER A 157 4.97 -0.64 5.85
N GLY A 158 3.89 -0.18 5.24
CA GLY A 158 2.55 -0.58 5.61
C GLY A 158 1.46 0.31 5.03
N MET A 159 0.30 0.28 5.67
CA MET A 159 -0.86 1.09 5.30
C MET A 159 -1.26 1.95 6.49
N ARG A 160 -1.69 3.19 6.23
CA ARG A 160 -2.31 4.04 7.25
C ARG A 160 -3.81 3.82 7.22
N ALA A 161 -4.38 3.47 8.37
CA ALA A 161 -5.82 3.33 8.52
C ALA A 161 -6.50 4.72 8.54
N PRO A 162 -7.76 4.84 8.12
CA PRO A 162 -8.56 6.02 8.45
C PRO A 162 -8.58 6.20 9.97
N GLY A 163 -8.15 7.36 10.45
CA GLY A 163 -7.86 7.61 11.88
C GLY A 163 -6.37 7.75 12.21
N GLY A 164 -5.47 7.53 11.23
CA GLY A 164 -4.06 7.91 11.31
C GLY A 164 -3.13 6.81 11.84
N LEU A 165 -3.65 5.71 12.39
CA LEU A 165 -2.82 4.61 12.89
C LEU A 165 -2.10 3.88 11.75
N VAL A 166 -0.78 3.70 11.89
CA VAL A 166 0.03 2.96 10.92
C VAL A 166 -0.05 1.46 11.23
N HIS A 167 -0.43 0.68 10.23
CA HIS A 167 -0.40 -0.78 10.26
C HIS A 167 0.75 -1.27 9.39
N ALA A 168 1.83 -1.69 10.03
CA ALA A 168 3.05 -2.11 9.38
C ALA A 168 2.93 -3.52 8.80
N SER A 169 3.23 -3.66 7.51
CA SER A 169 3.48 -4.93 6.83
C SER A 169 4.95 -5.34 6.90
N ARG A 170 5.85 -4.38 7.17
CA ARG A 170 7.27 -4.64 7.43
C ARG A 170 7.87 -3.56 8.33
N ILE A 171 8.67 -4.00 9.31
CA ILE A 171 9.59 -3.14 10.06
C ILE A 171 11.00 -3.69 9.88
N GLU A 172 11.93 -2.81 9.51
CA GLU A 172 13.32 -3.18 9.23
C GLU A 172 14.29 -2.27 9.96
N ARG A 173 15.27 -2.84 10.68
CA ARG A 173 16.36 -2.04 11.26
C ARG A 173 17.20 -1.43 10.14
N ALA A 174 17.42 -0.11 10.22
CA ALA A 174 18.12 0.67 9.21
C ALA A 174 19.30 1.43 9.84
N PRO A 175 20.41 0.75 10.17
CA PRO A 175 21.55 1.39 10.85
C PRO A 175 22.24 2.48 10.01
N ALA A 176 22.05 2.46 8.69
CA ALA A 176 22.56 3.47 7.76
C ALA A 176 21.57 4.62 7.49
N LEU A 177 20.47 4.73 8.26
CA LEU A 177 19.50 5.81 8.09
C LEU A 177 20.08 7.15 8.54
N GLU A 178 20.25 8.09 7.60
CA GLU A 178 20.83 9.41 7.87
C GLU A 178 19.77 10.47 8.20
N LEU A 179 18.61 10.40 7.55
CA LEU A 179 17.51 11.34 7.71
C LEU A 179 16.24 10.58 8.06
N ALA A 180 15.46 11.15 8.97
CA ALA A 180 14.14 10.65 9.29
C ALA A 180 13.12 11.15 8.26
N SER A 181 12.03 10.40 8.09
CA SER A 181 10.89 10.84 7.29
C SER A 181 9.56 10.30 7.78
N VAL A 182 8.51 11.00 7.42
CA VAL A 182 7.11 10.65 7.70
C VAL A 182 6.27 10.94 6.46
N ILE A 183 5.33 10.04 6.15
CA ILE A 183 4.25 10.27 5.20
C ILE A 183 2.95 10.42 5.99
N GLY A 184 2.21 11.51 5.74
CA GLY A 184 0.93 11.76 6.41
C GLY A 184 0.26 13.07 6.00
N ASP A 185 -0.86 13.36 6.66
CA ASP A 185 -1.62 14.59 6.46
C ASP A 185 -1.00 15.75 7.27
N VAL A 186 -1.05 16.96 6.70
CA VAL A 186 -0.67 18.17 7.45
C VAL A 186 -1.67 18.37 8.58
N SER A 187 -1.18 18.35 9.82
CA SER A 187 -1.96 18.63 11.02
C SER A 187 -1.52 19.96 11.63
N HIS A 188 -2.46 20.72 12.19
CA HIS A 188 -2.15 21.88 13.03
C HIS A 188 -2.79 21.66 14.40
N ASP A 189 -1.99 21.28 15.40
CA ASP A 189 -2.46 21.09 16.77
C ASP A 189 -2.00 22.26 17.63
N ASN A 190 -2.94 23.04 18.16
CA ASN A 190 -2.65 24.25 18.93
C ASN A 190 -1.63 25.18 18.23
N ASP A 191 -1.84 25.43 16.92
CA ASP A 191 -0.94 26.20 16.03
C ASP A 191 0.47 25.63 15.84
N VAL A 192 0.75 24.43 16.35
CA VAL A 192 1.99 23.70 16.05
C VAL A 192 1.80 22.89 14.76
N PRO A 193 2.57 23.19 13.70
CA PRO A 193 2.53 22.41 12.48
C PRO A 193 3.04 20.99 12.75
N GLY A 194 2.40 20.01 12.12
CA GLY A 194 2.76 18.62 12.25
C GLY A 194 2.33 17.78 11.05
N ILE A 195 2.71 16.51 11.10
CA ILE A 195 2.26 15.49 10.14
C ILE A 195 1.65 14.35 10.93
N ASP A 196 0.34 14.17 10.84
CA ASP A 196 -0.42 13.25 11.70
C ASP A 196 -0.06 13.38 13.18
N GLY A 197 0.08 14.61 13.68
CA GLY A 197 0.45 14.90 15.06
C GLY A 197 1.94 14.78 15.39
N LEU A 198 2.80 14.35 14.45
CA LEU A 198 4.26 14.47 14.60
C LEU A 198 4.65 15.96 14.50
N PRO A 199 5.25 16.59 15.53
CA PRO A 199 5.68 17.98 15.43
C PRO A 199 6.76 18.14 14.35
N VAL A 200 6.61 19.18 13.52
CA VAL A 200 7.60 19.52 12.48
C VAL A 200 8.04 20.98 12.56
N GLU A 201 9.26 21.24 12.12
CA GLU A 201 9.82 22.59 11.98
C GLU A 201 10.31 22.77 10.53
N GLY A 202 9.93 23.88 9.91
CA GLY A 202 10.33 24.21 8.53
C GLY A 202 9.14 24.37 7.58
N ALA A 203 9.43 24.51 6.30
CA ALA A 203 8.40 24.71 5.29
C ALA A 203 7.69 23.39 4.96
N LEU A 204 6.37 23.37 5.17
CA LEU A 204 5.50 22.35 4.61
C LEU A 204 5.05 22.80 3.22
N GLY A 205 5.27 21.96 2.21
CA GLY A 205 4.74 22.18 0.87
C GLY A 205 3.22 21.98 0.85
N GLU A 206 2.57 22.44 -0.21
CA GLU A 206 1.14 22.20 -0.41
C GLU A 206 0.89 20.72 -0.75
N ALA A 207 0.08 20.04 0.07
CA ALA A 207 -0.30 18.65 -0.19
C ALA A 207 -1.48 18.53 -1.19
N ALA A 208 -2.04 19.65 -1.63
CA ALA A 208 -3.29 19.73 -2.39
C ALA A 208 -3.24 19.06 -3.77
N GLU A 209 -2.05 18.81 -4.31
CA GLU A 209 -1.87 18.25 -5.67
C GLU A 209 -1.77 16.71 -5.72
N SER A 210 -1.69 16.00 -4.58
CA SER A 210 -1.67 14.54 -4.57
C SER A 210 -3.09 13.96 -4.40
N PRO A 211 -3.41 12.79 -5.01
CA PRO A 211 -4.71 12.16 -4.83
C PRO A 211 -5.02 11.84 -3.35
N THR A 212 -3.99 11.53 -2.56
CA THR A 212 -4.12 11.22 -1.13
C THR A 212 -4.17 12.47 -0.25
N ARG A 213 -3.79 13.64 -0.78
CA ARG A 213 -3.54 14.89 -0.04
C ARG A 213 -2.51 14.77 1.09
N GLN A 214 -1.65 13.76 1.01
CA GLN A 214 -0.57 13.54 1.96
C GLN A 214 0.78 13.96 1.38
N LEU A 215 1.72 14.27 2.26
CA LEU A 215 3.10 14.60 1.90
C LEU A 215 4.10 13.68 2.60
N LEU A 216 5.22 13.45 1.94
CA LEU A 216 6.45 12.91 2.49
C LEU A 216 7.31 14.08 2.98
N ALA A 217 7.51 14.19 4.29
CA ALA A 217 8.50 15.11 4.85
C ALA A 217 9.74 14.34 5.27
N ARG A 218 10.90 14.93 5.00
CA ARG A 218 12.19 14.35 5.33
C ARG A 218 13.10 15.38 5.98
N GLY A 219 13.82 14.97 7.02
CA GLY A 219 14.59 15.90 7.81
C GLY A 219 15.44 15.28 8.91
N ARG A 220 15.92 16.13 9.81
CA ARG A 220 16.65 15.72 11.01
C ARG A 220 15.68 15.61 12.17
N TRP A 221 15.63 14.44 12.79
CA TRP A 221 14.88 14.22 14.03
C TRP A 221 15.77 14.54 15.23
N ASP A 222 15.30 15.39 16.14
CA ASP A 222 16.06 15.78 17.35
C ASP A 222 15.58 15.11 18.65
N GLY A 223 14.66 14.14 18.53
CA GLY A 223 14.02 13.48 19.66
C GLY A 223 12.63 14.03 19.98
N ARG A 224 12.25 15.18 19.42
CA ARG A 224 10.93 15.80 19.64
C ARG A 224 10.29 16.35 18.37
N VAL A 225 11.08 16.97 17.50
CA VAL A 225 10.58 17.62 16.28
C VAL A 225 11.37 17.15 15.06
N LEU A 226 10.67 16.98 13.94
CA LEU A 226 11.30 16.73 12.66
C LEU A 226 11.61 18.07 11.99
N ARG A 227 12.89 18.43 11.92
CA ARG A 227 13.36 19.62 11.21
C ARG A 227 13.47 19.32 9.72
N ILE A 228 12.50 19.79 8.96
CA ILE A 228 12.31 19.50 7.55
C ILE A 228 13.46 20.07 6.73
N LEU A 229 14.02 19.22 5.87
CA LEU A 229 14.99 19.59 4.83
C LEU A 229 14.37 19.50 3.44
N GLU A 230 13.42 18.58 3.25
CA GLU A 230 12.77 18.31 1.98
C GLU A 230 11.32 17.88 2.23
N THR A 231 10.41 18.36 1.41
CA THR A 231 9.05 17.81 1.29
C THR A 231 8.81 17.36 -0.14
N ARG A 232 8.01 16.30 -0.27
CA ARG A 232 7.51 15.78 -1.55
C ARG A 232 6.07 15.36 -1.38
N MET A 233 5.34 15.25 -2.50
CA MET A 233 4.06 14.56 -2.48
C MET A 233 4.22 13.10 -2.08
N ASP A 234 3.20 12.54 -1.43
CA ASP A 234 3.12 11.12 -1.11
C ASP A 234 3.33 10.26 -2.38
N PRO A 235 4.35 9.38 -2.40
CA PRO A 235 4.65 8.55 -3.57
C PRO A 235 3.67 7.39 -3.78
N SER A 236 2.73 7.14 -2.87
CA SER A 236 1.83 5.97 -2.91
C SER A 236 0.99 5.89 -4.18
N LEU A 237 0.55 7.03 -4.72
CA LEU A 237 -0.27 7.11 -5.94
C LEU A 237 0.36 7.97 -7.05
N ARG A 238 1.71 8.03 -7.12
CA ARG A 238 2.44 8.87 -8.09
C ARG A 238 2.22 8.56 -9.57
N PHE A 239 1.53 7.47 -9.88
CA PHE A 239 1.18 7.04 -11.24
C PHE A 239 -0.28 7.40 -11.61
N ALA A 240 -1.06 7.95 -10.68
CA ALA A 240 -2.52 8.08 -10.82
C ALA A 240 -2.95 8.87 -12.06
N ASP A 241 -2.12 9.81 -12.52
CA ASP A 241 -2.31 10.64 -13.71
C ASP A 241 -1.94 9.91 -15.03
N ARG A 242 -1.25 8.78 -14.96
CA ARG A 242 -0.72 8.03 -16.12
C ARG A 242 -1.40 6.69 -16.35
N VAL A 243 -2.25 6.23 -15.43
CA VAL A 243 -2.91 4.92 -15.49
C VAL A 243 -4.42 5.08 -15.60
N ASN A 244 -5.06 4.12 -16.26
CA ASN A 244 -6.51 4.13 -16.42
C ASN A 244 -7.20 3.29 -15.34
N ASN A 245 -6.50 2.29 -14.82
CA ASN A 245 -7.01 1.36 -13.82
C ASN A 245 -5.99 1.21 -12.69
N VAL A 246 -6.49 0.91 -11.50
CA VAL A 246 -5.71 0.74 -10.29
C VAL A 246 -6.19 -0.51 -9.55
N VAL A 247 -5.24 -1.36 -9.12
CA VAL A 247 -5.45 -2.40 -8.11
C VAL A 247 -4.77 -1.93 -6.83
N LEU A 248 -5.57 -1.51 -5.86
CA LEU A 248 -5.14 -0.88 -4.61
C LEU A 248 -5.45 -1.77 -3.41
N GLU A 249 -4.45 -2.13 -2.64
CA GLU A 249 -4.61 -2.68 -1.31
C GLU A 249 -4.57 -1.55 -0.28
N ALA A 250 -5.57 -1.51 0.59
CA ALA A 250 -5.71 -0.47 1.61
C ALA A 250 -6.38 -1.01 2.88
N LEU A 251 -6.21 -0.26 3.97
CA LEU A 251 -7.09 -0.34 5.13
C LEU A 251 -8.24 0.65 4.94
N VAL A 252 -9.47 0.19 5.13
CA VAL A 252 -10.68 0.98 4.95
C VAL A 252 -11.54 1.03 6.21
N SER A 253 -12.22 2.15 6.41
CA SER A 253 -13.22 2.34 7.46
C SER A 253 -14.42 3.12 6.91
N GLY A 254 -15.62 2.85 7.42
CA GLY A 254 -16.89 3.43 6.95
C GLY A 254 -17.77 2.39 6.25
N ARG A 255 -18.79 2.86 5.51
CA ARG A 255 -19.70 2.03 4.71
C ARG A 255 -19.68 2.44 3.26
N LEU A 256 -19.90 1.47 2.38
CA LEU A 256 -19.90 1.73 0.93
C LEU A 256 -21.23 2.34 0.47
N ASP A 257 -22.35 1.93 1.07
CA ASP A 257 -23.70 2.32 0.65
C ASP A 257 -24.09 3.77 1.00
N ASP A 258 -23.52 4.33 2.07
CA ASP A 258 -23.69 5.73 2.45
C ASP A 258 -22.57 6.66 1.93
N GLY A 259 -21.57 6.09 1.23
CA GLY A 259 -20.43 6.83 0.69
C GLY A 259 -19.39 7.27 1.74
N SER A 260 -19.47 6.78 2.98
CA SER A 260 -18.50 7.11 4.04
C SER A 260 -17.23 6.25 4.01
N LEU A 261 -17.14 5.24 3.14
CA LEU A 261 -15.97 4.38 3.04
C LEU A 261 -14.75 5.17 2.58
N ASN A 262 -13.68 5.13 3.37
CA ASN A 262 -12.41 5.79 3.07
C ASN A 262 -11.25 4.81 3.22
N GLY A 263 -10.20 4.98 2.44
CA GLY A 263 -8.93 4.25 2.59
C GLY A 263 -7.83 4.79 1.67
N CYS A 264 -6.58 4.71 2.12
CA CYS A 264 -5.42 5.29 1.40
C CYS A 264 -5.62 6.79 1.05
N GLY A 265 -6.28 7.56 1.92
CA GLY A 265 -6.58 8.99 1.68
C GLY A 265 -7.69 9.25 0.64
N LEU A 266 -8.32 8.21 0.09
CA LEU A 266 -9.37 8.32 -0.92
C LEU A 266 -10.74 7.96 -0.33
N GLN A 267 -11.76 8.73 -0.70
CA GLN A 267 -13.15 8.28 -0.58
C GLN A 267 -13.41 7.19 -1.61
N VAL A 268 -13.97 6.07 -1.18
CA VAL A 268 -14.27 4.90 -2.02
C VAL A 268 -15.76 4.87 -2.31
N VAL A 269 -16.10 4.85 -3.60
CA VAL A 269 -17.48 4.72 -4.07
C VAL A 269 -17.63 3.48 -4.95
N GLY A 270 -18.73 2.75 -4.80
CA GLY A 270 -18.99 1.57 -5.62
C GLY A 270 -19.52 1.96 -6.99
N ALA A 271 -18.99 1.36 -8.05
CA ALA A 271 -19.64 1.37 -9.36
C ALA A 271 -21.02 0.67 -9.29
N ALA A 272 -21.93 0.98 -10.22
CA ALA A 272 -23.29 0.43 -10.22
C ALA A 272 -23.36 -1.11 -10.20
N ALA A 273 -22.35 -1.78 -10.76
CA ALA A 273 -22.21 -3.24 -10.79
C ALA A 273 -20.98 -3.72 -9.99
N ALA A 274 -20.60 -3.01 -8.93
CA ALA A 274 -19.44 -3.35 -8.11
C ALA A 274 -19.53 -4.77 -7.55
N ARG A 275 -18.48 -5.56 -7.74
CA ARG A 275 -18.38 -6.93 -7.23
C ARG A 275 -17.81 -6.89 -5.81
N LEU A 276 -18.63 -7.23 -4.82
CA LEU A 276 -18.23 -7.29 -3.41
C LEU A 276 -17.95 -8.72 -2.98
N ARG A 277 -16.82 -8.95 -2.33
CA ARG A 277 -16.33 -10.28 -1.95
C ARG A 277 -15.91 -10.29 -0.48
N GLY A 278 -16.62 -11.08 0.33
CA GLY A 278 -16.37 -11.16 1.77
C GLY A 278 -16.79 -9.91 2.56
N LEU A 279 -17.67 -9.07 1.98
CA LEU A 279 -18.29 -7.91 2.59
C LEU A 279 -19.63 -7.59 1.87
N ALA A 280 -20.52 -6.87 2.52
CA ALA A 280 -21.71 -6.24 1.94
C ALA A 280 -21.55 -4.71 1.93
N ALA A 281 -22.27 -4.03 1.03
CA ALA A 281 -22.17 -2.57 0.91
C ALA A 281 -22.56 -1.82 2.20
N SER A 282 -23.48 -2.42 2.97
CA SER A 282 -24.00 -1.90 4.24
C SER A 282 -23.12 -2.21 5.45
N ASP A 283 -22.08 -3.03 5.31
CA ASP A 283 -21.22 -3.38 6.43
C ASP A 283 -20.49 -2.15 6.94
N LEU A 284 -20.53 -1.92 8.25
CA LEU A 284 -19.65 -0.95 8.89
C LEU A 284 -18.27 -1.57 8.99
N LEU A 285 -17.37 -1.15 8.12
CA LEU A 285 -15.97 -1.57 8.14
C LEU A 285 -15.20 -0.68 9.11
N ASP A 286 -14.37 -1.31 9.95
CA ASP A 286 -13.48 -0.64 10.88
C ASP A 286 -12.07 -1.21 10.70
N VAL A 287 -11.20 -0.41 10.10
CA VAL A 287 -9.80 -0.77 9.78
C VAL A 287 -9.71 -2.13 9.07
N ARG A 288 -10.56 -2.32 8.04
CA ARG A 288 -10.61 -3.56 7.28
C ARG A 288 -9.58 -3.55 6.15
N ARG A 289 -8.80 -4.63 6.01
CA ARG A 289 -7.88 -4.77 4.86
C ARG A 289 -8.65 -5.29 3.65
N VAL A 290 -8.60 -4.52 2.57
CA VAL A 290 -9.29 -4.82 1.31
C VAL A 290 -8.37 -4.63 0.12
N ARG A 291 -8.65 -5.39 -0.95
CA ARG A 291 -8.12 -5.12 -2.29
C ARG A 291 -9.24 -4.54 -3.13
N MET A 292 -9.00 -3.38 -3.71
CA MET A 292 -9.94 -2.66 -4.57
C MET A 292 -9.41 -2.63 -5.99
N THR A 293 -10.29 -2.83 -6.96
CA THR A 293 -9.98 -2.67 -8.39
C THR A 293 -10.95 -1.66 -8.99
N GLY A 294 -10.45 -0.72 -9.77
CA GLY A 294 -11.25 0.34 -10.37
C GLY A 294 -10.37 1.46 -10.89
N HIS A 295 -10.85 2.70 -10.80
CA HIS A 295 -10.12 3.89 -11.23
C HIS A 295 -10.28 5.05 -10.25
N ILE A 296 -9.37 6.02 -10.33
CA ILE A 296 -9.48 7.28 -9.58
C ILE A 296 -10.19 8.29 -10.50
N ALA A 297 -11.34 8.78 -10.09
CA ALA A 297 -12.11 9.77 -10.83
C ALA A 297 -11.44 11.17 -10.76
N PRO A 298 -11.75 12.09 -11.70
CA PRO A 298 -11.17 13.44 -11.70
C PRO A 298 -11.43 14.27 -10.43
N ASP A 299 -12.45 13.90 -9.64
CA ASP A 299 -12.76 14.52 -8.36
C ASP A 299 -11.97 13.92 -7.17
N GLY A 300 -11.07 12.97 -7.45
CA GLY A 300 -10.21 12.31 -6.47
C GLY A 300 -10.85 11.12 -5.76
N ARG A 301 -12.08 10.72 -6.11
CA ARG A 301 -12.71 9.52 -5.52
C ARG A 301 -12.23 8.25 -6.20
N PHE A 302 -12.06 7.18 -5.44
CA PHE A 302 -11.82 5.85 -5.99
C PHE A 302 -13.14 5.20 -6.36
N VAL A 303 -13.40 5.04 -7.66
CA VAL A 303 -14.57 4.33 -8.17
C VAL A 303 -14.24 2.85 -8.29
N ALA A 304 -14.75 2.07 -7.34
CA ALA A 304 -14.43 0.66 -7.21
C ALA A 304 -15.39 -0.22 -8.03
N GLU A 305 -14.83 -1.03 -8.91
CA GLU A 305 -15.52 -2.06 -9.69
C GLU A 305 -15.48 -3.42 -8.98
N GLU A 306 -14.49 -3.65 -8.12
CA GLU A 306 -14.39 -4.80 -7.22
C GLU A 306 -13.81 -4.37 -5.88
N LEU A 307 -14.39 -4.88 -4.78
CA LEU A 307 -13.80 -4.85 -3.45
C LEU A 307 -13.75 -6.29 -2.90
N ASP A 308 -12.55 -6.77 -2.58
CA ASP A 308 -12.33 -8.08 -1.96
C ASP A 308 -11.74 -7.92 -0.55
N ALA A 309 -12.51 -8.31 0.47
CA ALA A 309 -12.11 -8.35 1.87
C ALA A 309 -11.66 -9.74 2.32
N ARG A 310 -11.54 -10.73 1.42
CA ARG A 310 -11.03 -12.08 1.73
C ARG A 310 -9.50 -12.14 1.64
N LEU A 311 -8.85 -11.09 2.13
CA LEU A 311 -7.40 -11.04 2.27
C LEU A 311 -6.98 -11.69 3.59
N ARG A 312 -5.78 -12.29 3.59
CA ARG A 312 -5.09 -12.73 4.81
C ARG A 312 -4.56 -11.50 5.58
N GLY A 313 -4.10 -11.72 6.80
CA GLY A 313 -3.45 -10.66 7.59
C GLY A 313 -4.40 -9.49 7.89
N GLN A 314 -5.65 -9.81 8.24
CA GLN A 314 -6.62 -8.79 8.65
C GLN A 314 -6.17 -8.15 9.96
N PRO A 315 -6.22 -6.81 10.10
CA PRO A 315 -5.90 -6.14 11.35
C PRO A 315 -6.72 -6.67 12.52
N GLU A 316 -6.11 -6.69 13.70
CA GLU A 316 -6.86 -6.93 14.93
C GLU A 316 -7.73 -5.71 15.26
N PRO A 317 -8.99 -5.91 15.72
CA PRO A 317 -9.84 -4.82 16.16
C PRO A 317 -9.17 -3.96 17.24
N VAL A 318 -9.34 -2.65 17.16
CA VAL A 318 -8.94 -1.75 18.26
C VAL A 318 -9.97 -1.92 19.38
N ARG A 319 -9.68 -2.80 20.35
CA ARG A 319 -10.42 -2.84 21.62
C ARG A 319 -10.10 -1.65 22.50
#